data_AF-A0A0S8CLV3-F1
#
_entry.id   AF-A0A0S8CLV3-F1
#
_cell.length_a   1.000
_cell.length_b   1.000
_cell.length_c   1.000
_cell.angle_alpha   90.00
_cell.angle_beta   90.00
_cell.angle_gamma   90.00
#
_symmetry.space_group_name_H-M   'P 1'
#
loop_
_entity.id
_entity.type
_entity.pdbx_description
1 polymer ?
#
loop_
_entity_poly.entity_id
_entity_poly.type
_entity_poly.pdbx_seq_one_letter_code
_entity_poly.pdbx_strand_id
1 'polypeptide(L)'
;MSSTHFDPFNIRLARDIRNTLSKSFLYAIDRKDAAIFQRCVEDYLLQEFDPVYEKYIKNRLKKYEEVFAIMAQEKLEDVLQQAGIFWDYGLYFEMHEFLEPVWKMAEGKRRKALQGLIRAAGMKIHAENNNLKAAASMGAKALVDLEKYGSELAGFAKLEVIEADIKQTLATVQNNIRQG
;
A
#
# COMPACT_ATOMS: atom_id res chain seq x y z
N MET A 1 -26.34 9.16 6.24
CA MET A 1 -26.21 7.73 6.60
C MET A 1 -24.75 7.51 6.96
N SER A 2 -24.44 7.11 8.19
CA SER A 2 -23.06 6.78 8.59
C SER A 2 -22.59 5.60 7.75
N SER A 3 -21.53 5.76 6.96
CA SER A 3 -20.91 4.65 6.25
C SER A 3 -20.30 3.69 7.27
N THR A 4 -20.52 2.38 7.12
CA THR A 4 -19.89 1.36 7.96
C THR A 4 -18.52 0.92 7.43
N HIS A 5 -18.14 1.38 6.24
CA HIS A 5 -16.90 1.06 5.53
C HIS A 5 -16.13 2.32 5.14
N PHE A 6 -14.81 2.29 5.27
CA PHE A 6 -13.92 3.38 4.83
C PHE A 6 -13.67 3.23 3.32
N ASP A 7 -14.32 4.07 2.50
CA ASP A 7 -14.29 3.96 1.04
C ASP A 7 -13.59 5.16 0.37
N PRO A 8 -12.26 5.12 0.16
CA PRO A 8 -11.53 6.19 -0.49
C PRO A 8 -11.76 6.29 -2.00
N PHE A 9 -12.47 5.32 -2.62
CA PHE A 9 -12.81 5.38 -4.04
C PHE A 9 -14.01 6.28 -4.27
N ASN A 10 -15.08 6.08 -3.49
CA ASN A 10 -16.35 6.78 -3.71
C ASN A 10 -16.56 7.98 -2.78
N ILE A 11 -15.87 8.04 -1.64
CA ILE A 11 -16.04 9.10 -0.64
C ILE A 11 -14.82 10.02 -0.65
N ARG A 12 -15.06 11.32 -0.95
CA ARG A 12 -14.01 12.34 -0.98
C ARG A 12 -13.28 12.46 0.36
N LEU A 13 -14.01 12.50 1.48
CA LEU A 13 -13.41 12.61 2.81
C LEU A 13 -12.46 11.43 3.11
N ALA A 14 -12.88 10.18 2.84
CA ALA A 14 -12.03 9.01 3.02
C ALA A 14 -10.76 9.10 2.16
N ARG A 15 -10.89 9.55 0.91
CA ARG A 15 -9.77 9.76 0.00
C ARG A 15 -8.79 10.80 0.54
N ASP A 16 -9.31 11.94 0.99
CA ASP A 16 -8.52 13.06 1.50
C ASP A 16 -7.77 12.65 2.78
N ILE A 17 -8.42 11.92 3.69
CA ILE A 17 -7.78 11.36 4.91
C ILE A 17 -6.65 10.41 4.51
N ARG A 18 -6.91 9.38 3.70
CA ARG A 18 -5.88 8.42 3.28
C ARG A 18 -4.68 9.12 2.62
N ASN A 19 -4.96 9.98 1.64
CA ASN A 19 -3.90 10.65 0.88
C ASN A 19 -3.05 11.56 1.76
N THR A 20 -3.69 12.31 2.68
CA THR A 20 -2.97 13.22 3.59
C THR A 20 -2.11 12.43 4.58
N LEU A 21 -2.63 11.36 5.15
CA LEU A 21 -1.88 10.48 6.06
C LEU A 21 -0.72 9.79 5.37
N SER A 22 -0.91 9.26 4.16
CA SER A 22 0.17 8.62 3.40
C SER A 22 1.26 9.64 3.04
N LYS A 23 0.88 10.82 2.53
CA LYS A 23 1.83 11.88 2.21
C LYS A 23 2.63 12.33 3.44
N SER A 24 1.99 12.52 4.60
CA SER A 24 2.70 12.94 5.82
C SER A 24 3.65 11.85 6.32
N PHE A 25 3.26 10.57 6.23
CA PHE A 25 4.11 9.44 6.59
C PHE A 25 5.32 9.28 5.68
N LEU A 26 5.14 9.31 4.36
CA LEU A 26 6.26 9.23 3.42
C LEU A 26 7.21 10.43 3.57
N TYR A 27 6.67 11.61 3.85
CA TYR A 27 7.48 12.79 4.17
C TYR A 27 8.23 12.66 5.49
N ALA A 28 7.63 12.03 6.51
CA ALA A 28 8.28 11.74 7.78
C ALA A 28 9.49 10.82 7.59
N ILE A 29 9.37 9.78 6.75
CA ILE A 29 10.47 8.87 6.43
C ILE A 29 11.63 9.63 5.77
N ASP A 30 11.35 10.46 4.76
CA ASP A 30 12.35 11.29 4.07
C ASP A 30 13.08 12.23 5.05
N ARG A 31 12.33 12.85 5.97
CA ARG A 31 12.87 13.78 6.96
C ARG A 31 13.46 13.11 8.20
N LYS A 32 13.30 11.79 8.35
CA LYS A 32 13.62 11.04 9.57
C LYS A 32 13.00 11.68 10.82
N ASP A 33 11.75 12.16 10.70
CA ASP A 33 11.00 12.83 11.78
C ASP A 33 9.57 12.30 11.90
N ALA A 34 9.34 11.44 12.91
CA ALA A 34 8.03 10.86 13.19
C ALA A 34 6.97 11.89 13.59
N ALA A 35 7.38 13.05 14.13
CA ALA A 35 6.45 14.08 14.58
C ALA A 35 5.63 14.67 13.44
N ILE A 36 6.06 14.49 12.18
CA ILE A 36 5.35 14.95 10.99
C ILE A 36 4.02 14.20 10.83
N PHE A 37 4.02 12.87 10.83
CA PHE A 37 2.77 12.11 10.67
C PHE A 37 1.96 12.06 11.97
N GLN A 38 2.62 12.11 13.13
CA GLN A 38 1.95 12.14 14.44
C GLN A 38 1.06 13.38 14.57
N ARG A 39 1.62 14.58 14.32
CA ARG A 39 0.83 15.84 14.31
C ARG A 39 -0.31 15.79 13.29
N CYS A 40 -0.04 15.26 12.10
CA CYS A 40 -1.07 15.11 11.07
C CYS A 40 -2.24 14.21 11.52
N VAL A 41 -1.95 13.14 12.28
CA VAL A 41 -2.99 12.30 12.87
C VAL A 41 -3.72 13.02 14.00
N GLU A 42 -3.00 13.70 14.89
CA GLU A 42 -3.58 14.49 15.99
C GLU A 42 -4.58 15.52 15.45
N ASP A 43 -4.21 16.27 14.41
CA ASP A 43 -5.09 17.25 13.75
C ASP A 43 -6.40 16.64 13.23
N TYR A 44 -6.36 15.40 12.75
CA TYR A 44 -7.57 14.67 12.36
C TYR A 44 -8.35 14.17 13.57
N LEU A 45 -7.69 13.67 14.61
CA LEU A 45 -8.38 13.16 15.81
C LEU A 45 -9.00 14.25 16.70
N LEU A 46 -8.61 15.52 16.50
CA LEU A 46 -9.29 16.67 17.11
C LEU A 46 -10.65 16.98 16.46
N GLN A 47 -10.93 16.43 15.29
CA GLN A 47 -12.19 16.61 14.58
C GLN A 47 -13.18 15.51 14.96
N GLU A 48 -14.48 15.81 14.91
CA GLU A 48 -15.52 14.81 15.07
C GLU A 48 -15.73 14.06 13.74
N PHE A 49 -15.50 12.74 13.76
CA PHE A 49 -15.73 11.87 12.62
C PHE A 49 -16.66 10.70 12.98
N ASP A 50 -17.31 10.12 11.98
CA ASP A 50 -17.95 8.81 12.17
C ASP A 50 -16.89 7.78 12.61
N PRO A 51 -17.24 6.80 13.47
CA PRO A 51 -16.29 5.84 14.03
C PRO A 51 -15.44 5.08 13.00
N VAL A 52 -15.95 4.92 11.77
CA VAL A 52 -15.23 4.26 10.68
C VAL A 52 -13.96 4.99 10.27
N TYR A 53 -13.97 6.34 10.24
CA TYR A 53 -12.81 7.14 9.87
C TYR A 53 -11.81 7.19 11.01
N GLU A 54 -12.27 7.38 12.25
CA GLU A 54 -11.39 7.33 13.43
C GLU A 54 -10.65 5.99 13.52
N LYS A 55 -11.37 4.87 13.29
CA LYS A 55 -10.78 3.54 13.29
C LYS A 55 -9.68 3.43 12.23
N TYR A 56 -9.91 3.96 11.03
CA TYR A 56 -8.91 3.99 9.97
C TYR A 56 -7.68 4.82 10.37
N ILE A 57 -7.89 6.04 10.87
CA ILE A 57 -6.82 6.96 11.29
C ILE A 57 -5.97 6.33 12.40
N LYS A 58 -6.60 5.79 13.45
CA LYS A 58 -5.92 5.11 14.56
C LYS A 58 -5.16 3.87 14.09
N ASN A 59 -5.72 3.10 13.16
CA ASN A 59 -5.02 1.97 12.56
C ASN A 59 -3.76 2.41 11.79
N ARG A 60 -3.85 3.50 11.03
CA ARG A 60 -2.71 4.05 10.30
C ARG A 60 -1.63 4.58 11.23
N LEU A 61 -1.98 5.34 12.27
CA LEU A 61 -1.03 5.79 13.28
C LEU A 61 -0.19 4.64 13.83
N LYS A 62 -0.86 3.60 14.34
CA LYS A 62 -0.19 2.43 14.90
C LYS A 62 0.83 1.81 13.92
N LYS A 63 0.39 1.57 12.68
CA LYS A 63 1.26 0.97 11.64
C LYS A 63 2.42 1.88 11.27
N TYR A 64 2.19 3.19 11.19
CA TYR A 64 3.24 4.16 10.87
C TYR A 64 4.29 4.22 11.96
N GLU A 65 3.90 4.22 13.23
CA GLU A 65 4.84 4.20 14.36
C GLU A 65 5.69 2.91 14.36
N GLU A 66 5.06 1.76 14.16
CA GLU A 66 5.75 0.46 14.09
C GLU A 66 6.75 0.43 12.92
N VAL A 67 6.31 0.79 11.72
CA VAL A 67 7.16 0.78 10.52
C VAL A 67 8.28 1.80 10.61
N PHE A 68 7.99 3.01 11.07
CA PHE A 68 9.00 4.07 11.23
C PHE A 68 10.08 3.65 12.23
N ALA A 69 9.69 3.05 13.35
CA ALA A 69 10.62 2.55 14.36
C ALA A 69 11.53 1.44 13.78
N ILE A 70 10.96 0.49 13.03
CA ILE A 70 11.73 -0.58 12.38
C ILE A 70 12.74 0.00 11.40
N MET A 71 12.30 0.89 10.50
CA MET A 71 13.19 1.52 9.52
C MET A 71 14.34 2.29 10.17
N ALA A 72 14.06 2.99 11.27
CA ALA A 72 15.07 3.72 12.03
C ALA A 72 16.05 2.78 12.74
N GLN A 73 15.56 1.71 13.38
CA GLN A 73 16.38 0.74 14.11
C GLN A 73 17.29 -0.05 13.19
N GLU A 74 16.75 -0.52 12.06
CA GLU A 74 17.47 -1.31 11.06
C GLU A 74 18.29 -0.45 10.08
N LYS A 75 18.18 0.89 10.17
CA LYS A 75 18.82 1.86 9.27
C LYS A 75 18.57 1.53 7.79
N LEU A 76 17.32 1.19 7.47
CA LEU A 76 16.96 0.80 6.11
C LEU A 76 16.92 2.03 5.21
N GLU A 77 17.80 2.03 4.21
CA GLU A 77 17.86 3.09 3.19
C GLU A 77 17.50 2.57 1.80
N ASP A 78 17.49 1.24 1.59
CA ASP A 78 17.09 0.65 0.32
C ASP A 78 15.57 0.71 0.12
N VAL A 79 15.15 1.32 -0.99
CA VAL A 79 13.74 1.51 -1.36
C VAL A 79 12.98 0.19 -1.44
N LEU A 80 13.59 -0.88 -1.96
CA LEU A 80 12.90 -2.16 -2.12
C LEU A 80 12.71 -2.84 -0.77
N GLN A 81 13.71 -2.77 0.12
CA GLN A 81 13.56 -3.26 1.50
C GLN A 81 12.48 -2.49 2.25
N GLN A 82 12.46 -1.16 2.15
CA GLN A 82 11.41 -0.33 2.76
C GLN A 82 10.02 -0.65 2.22
N ALA A 83 9.88 -0.82 0.89
CA ALA A 83 8.63 -1.22 0.27
C ALA A 83 8.16 -2.61 0.73
N GLY A 84 9.10 -3.53 1.01
CA GLY A 84 8.81 -4.84 1.58
C GLY A 84 8.16 -4.75 2.97
N ILE A 85 8.61 -3.83 3.82
CA ILE A 85 7.99 -3.59 5.13
C ILE A 85 6.56 -3.05 4.96
N PHE A 86 6.34 -2.13 4.02
CA PHE A 86 4.97 -1.65 3.78
C PHE A 86 4.02 -2.78 3.39
N TRP A 87 4.49 -3.76 2.61
CA TRP A 87 3.70 -4.95 2.31
C TRP A 87 3.34 -5.74 3.56
N ASP A 88 4.32 -6.05 4.41
CA ASP A 88 4.12 -6.82 5.65
C ASP A 88 3.09 -6.18 6.59
N TYR A 89 3.06 -4.84 6.63
CA TYR A 89 2.13 -4.07 7.46
C TYR A 89 0.80 -3.76 6.77
N GLY A 90 0.58 -4.23 5.54
CA GLY A 90 -0.61 -3.92 4.76
C GLY A 90 -0.79 -2.42 4.49
N LEU A 91 0.33 -1.71 4.31
CA LEU A 91 0.41 -0.32 3.89
C LEU A 91 0.54 -0.25 2.36
N TYR A 92 -0.40 -0.88 1.66
CA TYR A 92 -0.33 -1.05 0.21
C TYR A 92 -0.45 0.29 -0.53
N PHE A 93 -1.26 1.22 -0.02
CA PHE A 93 -1.38 2.55 -0.61
C PHE A 93 -0.09 3.34 -0.49
N GLU A 94 0.53 3.30 0.69
CA GLU A 94 1.80 3.94 0.97
C GLU A 94 2.92 3.31 0.12
N MET A 95 2.94 1.99 -0.05
CA MET A 95 3.86 1.30 -0.97
C MET A 95 3.68 1.75 -2.41
N HIS A 96 2.44 1.87 -2.89
CA HIS A 96 2.15 2.37 -4.22
C HIS A 96 2.73 3.77 -4.42
N GLU A 97 2.42 4.71 -3.51
CA GLU A 97 2.89 6.09 -3.59
C GLU A 97 4.41 6.19 -3.45
N PHE A 98 5.01 5.37 -2.59
CA PHE A 98 6.45 5.36 -2.36
C PHE A 98 7.25 4.85 -3.57
N LEU A 99 6.75 3.83 -4.26
CA LEU A 99 7.42 3.27 -5.44
C LEU A 99 7.19 4.09 -6.71
N GLU A 100 6.15 4.95 -6.76
CA GLU A 100 5.79 5.69 -7.97
C GLU A 100 6.93 6.60 -8.50
N PRO A 101 7.62 7.42 -7.67
CA PRO A 101 8.75 8.23 -8.14
C PRO A 101 9.88 7.38 -8.73
N VAL A 102 10.23 6.28 -8.05
CA VAL A 102 11.31 5.37 -8.49
C VAL A 102 10.93 4.68 -9.80
N TRP A 103 9.67 4.28 -9.94
CA TRP A 103 9.14 3.76 -11.20
C TRP A 103 9.16 4.80 -12.32
N LYS A 104 8.82 6.07 -12.05
CA LYS A 104 8.84 7.14 -13.06
C LYS A 104 10.23 7.35 -13.63
N MET A 105 11.26 7.25 -12.79
CA MET A 105 12.68 7.40 -13.17
C MET A 105 13.30 6.14 -13.78
N ALA A 106 12.70 4.96 -13.55
CA ALA A 106 13.22 3.71 -14.09
C ALA A 106 12.89 3.54 -15.58
N GLU A 107 13.74 2.78 -16.26
CA GLU A 107 13.59 2.43 -17.68
C GLU A 107 13.65 0.92 -17.91
N GLY A 108 13.32 0.49 -19.13
CA GLY A 108 13.46 -0.89 -19.58
C GLY A 108 12.76 -1.92 -18.68
N LYS A 109 13.47 -3.02 -18.39
CA LYS A 109 12.93 -4.15 -17.62
C LYS A 109 12.70 -3.81 -16.15
N ARG A 110 13.59 -3.02 -15.53
CA ARG A 110 13.41 -2.57 -14.14
C ARG A 110 12.14 -1.75 -13.97
N ARG A 111 11.81 -0.86 -14.92
CA ARG A 111 10.53 -0.15 -14.91
C ARG A 111 9.33 -1.09 -14.91
N LYS A 112 9.39 -2.19 -15.68
CA LYS A 112 8.32 -3.19 -15.74
C LYS A 112 8.21 -3.98 -14.45
N ALA A 113 9.33 -4.35 -13.83
CA ALA A 113 9.33 -5.03 -12.54
C ALA A 113 8.72 -4.15 -11.43
N LEU A 114 9.12 -2.87 -11.35
CA LEU A 114 8.52 -1.90 -10.43
C LEU A 114 7.02 -1.67 -10.71
N GLN A 115 6.62 -1.65 -11.98
CA GLN A 115 5.21 -1.60 -12.37
C GLN A 115 4.43 -2.82 -11.85
N GLY A 116 5.05 -4.01 -11.84
CA GLY A 116 4.50 -5.22 -11.23
C GLY A 116 4.20 -5.04 -9.75
N LEU A 117 5.17 -4.52 -8.96
CA LEU A 117 4.98 -4.23 -7.53
C LEU A 117 3.87 -3.20 -7.28
N ILE A 118 3.86 -2.10 -8.03
CA ILE A 118 2.83 -1.06 -7.93
C ILE A 118 1.44 -1.63 -8.24
N ARG A 119 1.33 -2.51 -9.25
CA ARG A 119 0.07 -3.20 -9.58
C ARG A 119 -0.35 -4.19 -8.49
N ALA A 120 0.60 -4.89 -7.87
CA ALA A 120 0.33 -5.79 -6.75
C ALA A 120 -0.25 -5.02 -5.54
N ALA A 121 0.34 -3.87 -5.20
CA ALA A 121 -0.20 -2.98 -4.19
C ALA A 121 -1.61 -2.48 -4.57
N GLY A 122 -1.80 -2.05 -5.82
CA GLY A 122 -3.10 -1.69 -6.39
C GLY A 122 -4.16 -2.79 -6.25
N MET A 123 -3.80 -4.04 -6.53
CA MET A 123 -4.67 -5.20 -6.35
C MET A 123 -5.18 -5.30 -4.91
N LYS A 124 -4.30 -5.18 -3.92
CA LYS A 124 -4.68 -5.26 -2.50
C LYS A 124 -5.60 -4.11 -2.09
N ILE A 125 -5.31 -2.89 -2.53
CA ILE A 125 -6.16 -1.71 -2.27
C ILE A 125 -7.58 -1.90 -2.82
N HIS A 126 -7.71 -2.47 -4.03
CA HIS A 126 -9.02 -2.80 -4.59
C HIS A 126 -9.71 -3.94 -3.85
N ALA A 127 -8.98 -4.99 -3.47
CA ALA A 127 -9.52 -6.12 -2.72
C ALA A 127 -10.08 -5.68 -1.35
N GLU A 128 -9.37 -4.83 -0.62
CA GLU A 128 -9.81 -4.23 0.66
C GLU A 128 -11.10 -3.41 0.53
N ASN A 129 -11.42 -2.95 -0.67
CA ASN A 129 -12.61 -2.16 -0.97
C ASN A 129 -13.69 -2.97 -1.72
N ASN A 130 -13.64 -4.31 -1.64
CA ASN A 130 -14.56 -5.23 -2.31
C ASN A 130 -14.63 -5.05 -3.84
N ASN A 131 -13.66 -4.37 -4.44
CA ASN A 131 -13.56 -4.16 -5.89
C ASN A 131 -12.86 -5.35 -6.56
N LEU A 132 -13.41 -6.55 -6.38
CA LEU A 132 -12.77 -7.82 -6.74
C LEU A 132 -12.40 -7.95 -8.23
N LYS A 133 -13.22 -7.40 -9.14
CA LYS A 133 -12.93 -7.39 -10.57
C LYS A 133 -11.68 -6.56 -10.91
N ALA A 134 -11.56 -5.39 -10.30
CA ALA A 134 -10.39 -4.52 -10.47
C ALA A 134 -9.16 -5.15 -9.83
N ALA A 135 -9.31 -5.73 -8.63
CA ALA A 135 -8.25 -6.47 -7.96
C ALA A 135 -7.72 -7.60 -8.86
N ALA A 136 -8.59 -8.46 -9.41
CA ALA A 136 -8.16 -9.55 -10.26
C ALA A 136 -7.48 -9.09 -11.55
N SER A 137 -8.00 -8.04 -12.18
CA SER A 137 -7.38 -7.45 -13.38
C SER A 137 -5.97 -6.91 -13.10
N MET A 138 -5.76 -6.24 -11.96
CA MET A 138 -4.45 -5.72 -11.57
C MET A 138 -3.50 -6.84 -11.13
N GLY A 139 -3.99 -7.81 -10.36
CA GLY A 139 -3.22 -8.95 -9.90
C GLY A 139 -2.69 -9.81 -11.04
N ALA A 140 -3.53 -10.12 -12.03
CA ALA A 140 -3.10 -10.90 -13.20
C ALA A 140 -1.98 -10.19 -13.97
N LYS A 141 -2.09 -8.86 -14.15
CA LYS A 141 -1.05 -8.05 -14.79
C LYS A 141 0.22 -7.93 -13.95
N ALA A 142 0.07 -7.81 -12.63
CA ALA A 142 1.19 -7.78 -11.69
C ALA A 142 2.00 -9.07 -11.77
N LEU A 143 1.32 -10.21 -11.73
CA LEU A 143 1.96 -11.52 -11.81
C LEU A 143 2.77 -11.69 -13.10
N VAL A 144 2.19 -11.32 -14.25
CA VAL A 144 2.89 -11.38 -15.55
C VAL A 144 4.15 -10.51 -15.56
N ASP A 145 4.09 -9.30 -15.01
CA ASP A 145 5.25 -8.41 -14.96
C ASP A 145 6.32 -8.94 -14.00
N LEU A 146 5.93 -9.47 -12.83
CA LEU A 146 6.84 -9.99 -11.81
C LEU A 146 7.50 -11.31 -12.23
N GLU A 147 6.76 -12.25 -12.82
CA GLU A 147 7.34 -13.50 -13.32
C GLU A 147 8.34 -13.25 -14.46
N LYS A 148 8.08 -12.23 -15.29
CA LYS A 148 8.94 -11.93 -16.45
C LYS A 148 10.13 -11.04 -16.12
N TYR A 149 9.98 -10.10 -15.19
CA TYR A 149 10.98 -9.06 -14.92
C TYR A 149 11.44 -9.00 -13.46
N GLY A 150 10.95 -9.87 -12.57
CA GLY A 150 11.23 -9.84 -11.14
C GLY A 150 12.72 -9.98 -10.78
N SER A 151 13.52 -10.61 -11.65
CA SER A 151 14.98 -10.66 -11.48
C SER A 151 15.66 -9.28 -11.50
N GLU A 152 14.99 -8.25 -12.04
CA GLU A 152 15.47 -6.85 -12.04
C GLU A 152 15.27 -6.16 -10.68
N LEU A 153 14.59 -6.83 -9.73
CA LEU A 153 14.40 -6.40 -8.33
C LEU A 153 15.42 -7.09 -7.42
N ALA A 154 16.68 -7.16 -7.86
CA ALA A 154 17.75 -7.80 -7.10
C ALA A 154 17.78 -7.30 -5.63
N GLY A 155 17.84 -8.25 -4.68
CA GLY A 155 17.82 -7.94 -3.25
C GLY A 155 16.42 -7.78 -2.63
N PHE A 156 15.34 -7.83 -3.42
CA PHE A 156 13.98 -7.75 -2.89
C PHE A 156 13.47 -9.09 -2.36
N ALA A 157 13.68 -9.33 -1.07
CA ALA A 157 13.33 -10.59 -0.40
C ALA A 157 11.83 -10.91 -0.39
N LYS A 158 10.94 -9.94 -0.67
CA LYS A 158 9.48 -10.11 -0.60
C LYS A 158 8.84 -10.53 -1.92
N LEU A 159 9.61 -10.72 -3.00
CA LEU A 159 9.06 -11.07 -4.30
C LEU A 159 8.18 -12.32 -4.26
N GLU A 160 8.68 -13.42 -3.70
CA GLU A 160 7.96 -14.70 -3.65
C GLU A 160 6.67 -14.62 -2.81
N VAL A 161 6.73 -13.88 -1.70
CA VAL A 161 5.56 -13.64 -0.82
C VAL A 161 4.47 -12.87 -1.58
N ILE A 162 4.87 -11.81 -2.31
CA ILE A 162 3.94 -11.00 -3.11
C ILE A 162 3.33 -11.83 -4.25
N GLU A 163 4.13 -12.65 -4.95
CA GLU A 163 3.62 -13.53 -5.99
C GLU A 163 2.62 -14.55 -5.44
N ALA A 164 2.90 -15.13 -4.26
CA ALA A 164 1.99 -16.04 -3.58
C ALA A 164 0.67 -15.34 -3.21
N ASP A 165 0.72 -14.14 -2.64
CA ASP A 165 -0.45 -13.33 -2.29
C ASP A 165 -1.30 -12.96 -3.51
N ILE A 166 -0.65 -12.64 -4.65
CA ILE A 166 -1.35 -12.40 -5.91
C ILE A 166 -2.09 -13.67 -6.34
N LYS A 167 -1.41 -14.81 -6.38
CA LYS A 167 -2.01 -16.10 -6.78
C LYS A 167 -3.20 -16.47 -5.89
N GLN A 168 -3.06 -16.29 -4.57
CA GLN A 168 -4.15 -16.54 -3.62
C GLN A 168 -5.33 -15.60 -3.86
N THR A 169 -5.07 -14.30 -4.04
CA THR A 169 -6.13 -13.31 -4.30
C THR A 169 -6.89 -13.65 -5.59
N LEU A 170 -6.18 -14.02 -6.66
CA LEU A 170 -6.81 -14.42 -7.93
C LEU A 170 -7.68 -15.68 -7.78
N ALA A 171 -7.21 -16.68 -7.03
CA ALA A 171 -7.98 -17.89 -6.76
C ALA A 171 -9.28 -17.59 -5.99
N THR A 172 -9.20 -16.73 -4.97
CA THR A 172 -10.39 -16.31 -4.19
C THR A 172 -11.40 -15.58 -5.08
N VAL A 173 -10.96 -14.65 -5.94
CA VAL A 173 -11.88 -13.94 -6.84
C VAL A 173 -12.56 -14.90 -7.83
N GLN A 174 -11.81 -15.86 -8.39
CA GLN A 174 -12.38 -16.85 -9.31
C GLN A 174 -13.43 -17.73 -8.64
N ASN A 175 -13.20 -18.14 -7.38
CA ASN A 175 -14.16 -18.93 -6.61
C ASN A 175 -15.46 -18.14 -6.34
N ASN A 176 -15.34 -16.86 -5.99
CA ASN A 176 -16.50 -16.00 -5.76
C ASN A 176 -17.35 -15.80 -7.03
N ILE A 177 -16.73 -15.72 -8.21
CA ILE A 177 -17.44 -15.62 -9.50
C ILE A 177 -18.16 -16.92 -9.87
N ARG A 178 -17.63 -18.09 -9.47
CA ARG A 178 -18.26 -19.40 -9.77
C ARG A 178 -19.43 -19.73 -8.86
N GLN A 179 -19.55 -19.08 -7.70
CA GLN A 179 -20.58 -19.35 -6.69
C GLN A 179 -21.73 -18.34 -6.69
N GLY A 180 -21.62 -17.23 -7.44
CA GLY A 180 -22.67 -16.24 -7.62
C GLY A 180 -23.29 -16.31 -9.00
#